data_AF-B1ZMD8-F1
#
_entry.id   AF-B1ZMD8-F1
#
_cell.length_a   1.000
_cell.length_b   1.000
_cell.length_c   1.000
_cell.angle_alpha   90.00
_cell.angle_beta   90.00
_cell.angle_gamma   90.00
#
_symmetry.space_group_name_H-M   'P 1'
#
loop_
_entity.id
_entity.type
_entity.pdbx_description
1 polymer ?
#
loop_
_entity_poly.entity_id
_entity_poly.type
_entity_poly.pdbx_seq_one_letter_code
_entity_poly.pdbx_strand_id
1 'polypeptide(L)'
;MSLNRSEQMVFDYIQTHPEERQYWVEKVQKTSRAASDQHEAARELANDLWRYFEERSAVASPFKEMAQREGVRQTSMKNLAEYLLRLWTTPRRKPAPLPPVAE
;
A
#
# COMPACT_ATOMS: atom_id res chain seq x y z
N MET A 1 3.00 8.73 8.97
CA MET A 1 1.68 8.84 8.33
C MET A 1 0.74 7.95 9.11
N SER A 2 -0.35 8.50 9.62
CA SER A 2 -1.39 7.73 10.30
C SER A 2 -2.36 7.21 9.24
N LEU A 3 -2.67 5.91 9.29
CA LEU A 3 -3.65 5.28 8.42
C LEU A 3 -5.06 5.69 8.86
N ASN A 4 -5.92 6.09 7.93
CA ASN A 4 -7.34 6.32 8.19
C ASN A 4 -8.04 5.01 8.58
N ARG A 5 -9.25 5.11 9.16
CA ARG A 5 -10.00 3.93 9.64
C ARG A 5 -10.23 2.88 8.55
N SER A 6 -10.50 3.33 7.32
CA SER A 6 -10.67 2.49 6.13
C SER A 6 -9.38 1.75 5.76
N GLU A 7 -8.25 2.47 5.80
CA GLU A 7 -6.92 1.93 5.49
C GLU A 7 -6.45 0.92 6.55
N GLN A 8 -6.69 1.22 7.82
CA GLN A 8 -6.41 0.29 8.92
C GLN A 8 -7.23 -0.99 8.81
N MET A 9 -8.51 -0.89 8.42
CA MET A 9 -9.37 -2.05 8.24
C MET A 9 -8.88 -2.96 7.11
N VAL A 10 -8.50 -2.40 5.95
CA VAL A 10 -7.90 -3.17 4.86
C VAL A 10 -6.60 -3.82 5.31
N PHE A 11 -5.75 -3.07 6.00
CA PHE A 11 -4.48 -3.57 6.50
C PHE A 11 -4.66 -4.74 7.48
N ASP A 12 -5.57 -4.59 8.45
CA ASP A 12 -5.90 -5.63 9.43
C ASP A 12 -6.48 -6.88 8.74
N TYR A 13 -7.35 -6.69 7.75
CA TYR A 13 -7.88 -7.79 6.94
C TYR A 13 -6.78 -8.54 6.18
N ILE A 14 -5.85 -7.82 5.55
CA ILE A 14 -4.70 -8.44 4.88
C ILE A 14 -3.79 -9.15 5.91
N GLN A 15 -3.59 -8.58 7.10
CA GLN A 15 -2.78 -9.21 8.14
C GLN A 15 -3.39 -10.48 8.71
N THR A 16 -4.71 -10.52 8.87
CA THR A 16 -5.43 -11.69 9.38
C THR A 16 -5.49 -12.83 8.37
N HIS A 17 -5.29 -12.56 7.08
CA HIS A 17 -5.29 -13.55 6.00
C HIS A 17 -3.87 -13.75 5.44
N PRO A 18 -3.15 -14.81 5.86
CA PRO A 18 -1.75 -15.01 5.47
C PRO A 18 -1.55 -15.17 3.97
N GLU A 19 -2.50 -15.78 3.26
CA GLU A 19 -2.48 -15.96 1.81
C GLU A 19 -2.52 -14.60 1.09
N GLU A 20 -3.46 -13.74 1.48
CA GLU A 20 -3.60 -12.38 0.95
C GLU A 20 -2.34 -11.56 1.24
N ARG A 21 -1.80 -11.69 2.46
CA ARG A 21 -0.55 -11.04 2.85
C ARG A 21 0.59 -11.44 1.93
N GLN A 22 0.77 -12.73 1.64
CA GLN A 22 1.85 -13.17 0.74
C GLN A 22 1.68 -12.58 -0.66
N TYR A 23 0.47 -12.66 -1.21
CA TYR A 23 0.13 -12.06 -2.50
C TYR A 23 0.47 -10.55 -2.54
N TRP A 24 0.06 -9.81 -1.51
CA TRP A 24 0.32 -8.38 -1.42
C TRP A 24 1.80 -8.05 -1.22
N VAL A 25 2.54 -8.82 -0.42
CA VAL A 25 3.99 -8.66 -0.25
C VAL A 25 4.70 -8.84 -1.59
N GLU A 26 4.38 -9.91 -2.33
CA GLU A 26 4.97 -10.18 -3.64
C GLU A 26 4.61 -9.10 -4.66
N LYS A 27 3.34 -8.67 -4.69
CA LYS A 27 2.86 -7.58 -5.55
C LYS A 27 3.61 -6.27 -5.26
N VAL A 28 3.71 -5.88 -3.98
CA VAL A 28 4.39 -4.65 -3.54
C VAL A 28 5.87 -4.68 -3.91
N GLN A 29 6.56 -5.80 -3.69
CA GLN A 29 7.96 -5.95 -4.08
C GLN A 29 8.15 -5.88 -5.59
N LYS A 30 7.27 -6.52 -6.37
CA LYS A 30 7.30 -6.48 -7.83
C LYS A 30 7.07 -5.06 -8.36
N THR A 31 6.05 -4.37 -7.87
CA THR A 31 5.76 -2.98 -8.25
C THR A 31 6.90 -2.05 -7.84
N SER A 32 7.48 -2.21 -6.65
CA SER A 32 8.63 -1.40 -6.22
C SER A 32 9.91 -1.65 -7.01
N ARG A 33 10.09 -2.85 -7.59
CA ARG A 33 11.22 -3.14 -8.48
C ARG A 33 11.01 -2.59 -9.88
N ALA A 34 9.76 -2.58 -10.35
CA ALA A 34 9.39 -2.07 -11.67
C ALA A 34 9.33 -0.53 -11.70
N ALA A 35 8.87 0.09 -10.63
CA ALA A 35 8.80 1.54 -10.50
C ALA A 35 10.17 2.13 -10.20
N SER A 36 10.50 3.22 -10.89
CA SER A 36 11.71 4.00 -10.59
C SER A 36 11.52 4.89 -9.37
N ASP A 37 10.28 5.31 -9.12
CA ASP A 37 9.87 6.22 -8.04
C ASP A 37 8.93 5.56 -7.04
N GLN A 38 9.19 5.80 -5.74
CA GLN A 38 8.32 5.30 -4.66
C GLN A 38 6.91 5.90 -4.74
N HIS A 39 6.77 7.14 -5.21
CA HIS A 39 5.47 7.79 -5.38
C HIS A 39 4.67 7.18 -6.52
N GLU A 40 5.33 6.72 -7.58
CA GLU A 40 4.70 6.03 -8.70
C GLU A 40 4.22 4.64 -8.27
N ALA A 41 5.09 3.88 -7.59
CA ALA A 41 4.74 2.60 -6.98
C ALA A 41 3.54 2.72 -6.04
N ALA A 42 3.51 3.78 -5.20
CA ALA A 42 2.41 4.01 -4.27
C ALA A 42 1.10 4.32 -4.99
N ARG A 43 1.15 5.04 -6.12
CA ARG A 43 -0.04 5.35 -6.91
C ARG A 43 -0.62 4.11 -7.58
N GLU A 44 0.24 3.25 -8.13
CA GLU A 44 -0.19 1.97 -8.70
C GLU A 44 -0.81 1.05 -7.64
N LEU A 45 -0.12 0.89 -6.51
CA LEU A 45 -0.62 0.10 -5.39
C LEU A 45 -1.91 0.65 -4.80
N ALA A 46 -2.07 1.97 -4.73
CA ALA A 46 -3.31 2.58 -4.26
C ALA A 46 -4.50 2.22 -5.17
N ASN A 47 -4.30 2.17 -6.50
CA ASN A 47 -5.35 1.72 -7.43
C ASN A 47 -5.67 0.23 -7.28
N ASP A 48 -4.65 -0.62 -7.16
CA ASP A 48 -4.82 -2.07 -6.93
C ASP A 48 -5.57 -2.31 -5.60
N LEU A 49 -5.19 -1.63 -4.52
CA LEU A 49 -5.83 -1.71 -3.20
C LEU A 49 -7.28 -1.21 -3.25
N TRP A 50 -7.54 -0.15 -4.01
CA TRP A 50 -8.89 0.35 -4.21
C TRP A 50 -9.78 -0.67 -4.92
N ARG A 51 -9.27 -1.28 -5.99
CA ARG A 51 -9.98 -2.32 -6.72
C ARG A 51 -10.22 -3.55 -5.85
N TYR A 52 -9.23 -3.96 -5.07
CA TYR A 52 -9.39 -5.03 -4.08
C TYR A 52 -10.45 -4.69 -3.03
N PHE A 53 -10.45 -3.47 -2.52
CA PHE A 53 -11.48 -2.98 -1.60
C PHE A 53 -12.87 -3.01 -2.24
N GLU A 54 -13.00 -2.61 -3.50
CA GLU A 54 -14.27 -2.66 -4.25
C GLU A 54 -14.76 -4.10 -4.42
N GLU A 55 -13.89 -5.01 -4.86
CA GLU A 55 -14.20 -6.44 -5.01
C GLU A 55 -14.61 -7.07 -3.67
N ARG A 56 -13.90 -6.74 -2.58
CA ARG A 56 -14.25 -7.19 -1.22
C ARG A 56 -15.50 -6.50 -0.66
N SER A 57 -15.80 -5.26 -1.04
CA SER A 57 -17.01 -4.54 -0.61
C SER A 57 -18.29 -5.19 -1.14
N ALA A 58 -18.21 -5.93 -2.25
CA ALA A 58 -19.31 -6.73 -2.76
C ALA A 58 -19.60 -7.98 -1.91
N VAL A 59 -18.60 -8.49 -1.18
CA VAL A 59 -18.66 -9.79 -0.48
C VAL A 59 -18.68 -9.63 1.04
N ALA A 60 -18.07 -8.58 1.58
CA ALA A 60 -17.89 -8.36 3.01
C ALA A 60 -18.63 -7.10 3.50
N SER A 61 -19.66 -7.31 4.33
CA SER A 61 -20.46 -6.26 4.98
C SER A 61 -19.66 -5.10 5.61
N PRO A 62 -18.52 -5.31 6.32
CA PRO A 62 -17.79 -4.19 6.92
C PRO A 62 -17.17 -3.22 5.90
N PHE A 63 -16.83 -3.71 4.70
CA PHE A 63 -16.30 -2.89 3.61
C PHE A 63 -17.42 -2.06 2.94
N LYS A 64 -18.60 -2.66 2.81
CA LYS A 64 -19.80 -2.01 2.24
C LYS A 64 -20.28 -0.82 3.08
N GLU A 65 -20.34 -0.96 4.40
CA GLU A 65 -20.77 0.12 5.29
C GLU A 65 -19.79 1.30 5.29
N MET A 66 -18.48 1.04 5.19
CA MET A 66 -17.46 2.08 5.11
C MET A 66 -17.49 2.84 3.76
N ALA A 67 -17.65 2.12 2.64
CA ALA A 67 -17.78 2.74 1.32
C ALA A 67 -19.01 3.68 1.22
N GLN A 68 -20.11 3.29 1.88
CA GLN A 68 -21.34 4.09 1.96
C GLN A 68 -21.20 5.30 2.89
N ARG A 69 -20.45 5.19 3.99
CA ARG A 69 -20.28 6.28 4.97
C ARG A 69 -19.32 7.37 4.54
N GLU A 70 -18.17 7.03 3.99
CA GLU A 70 -17.16 8.04 3.59
C GLU A 70 -17.43 8.65 2.21
N GLY A 71 -18.30 8.01 1.42
CA GLY A 71 -18.46 8.33 0.01
C GLY A 71 -17.23 7.89 -0.77
N VAL A 72 -17.46 7.10 -1.81
CA VAL A 72 -16.50 6.53 -2.79
C VAL A 72 -15.47 7.56 -3.35
N ARG A 73 -15.60 8.86 -3.06
CA ARG A 73 -14.82 9.96 -3.63
C ARG A 73 -13.54 10.37 -2.88
N GLN A 74 -13.26 9.94 -1.65
CA GLN A 74 -12.10 10.50 -0.91
C GLN A 74 -11.17 9.52 -0.18
N THR A 75 -11.45 8.23 -0.12
CA THR A 75 -10.52 7.29 0.52
C THR A 75 -9.39 6.94 -0.45
N SER A 76 -8.45 7.87 -0.64
CA SER A 76 -7.20 7.56 -1.33
C SER A 76 -6.44 6.53 -0.51
N MET A 77 -6.36 5.28 -0.96
CA MET A 77 -5.55 4.17 -0.40
C MET A 77 -4.04 4.44 -0.47
N LYS A 78 -3.65 5.70 -0.60
CA LYS A 78 -2.30 6.15 -0.87
C LYS A 78 -1.45 6.06 0.39
N ASN A 79 -1.96 6.43 1.57
CA ASN A 79 -1.17 6.29 2.80
C ASN A 79 -0.95 4.80 3.11
N LEU A 80 -1.95 3.95 2.88
CA LEU A 80 -1.79 2.50 2.97
C LEU A 80 -0.74 1.99 2.00
N ALA A 81 -0.81 2.36 0.71
CA ALA A 81 0.18 1.96 -0.29
C ALA A 81 1.61 2.40 0.08
N GLU A 82 1.78 3.65 0.51
CA GLU A 82 3.07 4.17 0.97
C GLU A 82 3.57 3.44 2.22
N TYR A 83 2.67 3.11 3.14
CA TYR A 83 2.98 2.35 4.34
C TYR A 83 3.41 0.92 4.00
N LEU A 84 2.69 0.22 3.13
CA LEU A 84 3.01 -1.14 2.67
C LEU A 84 4.35 -1.19 1.93
N LEU A 85 4.59 -0.22 1.05
CA LEU A 85 5.89 -0.07 0.40
C LEU A 85 7.00 0.06 1.44
N ARG A 86 6.86 0.95 2.41
CA ARG A 86 7.88 1.14 3.44
C ARG A 86 8.05 -0.09 4.35
N LEU A 87 6.97 -0.86 4.58
CA LEU A 87 6.97 -2.02 5.45
C LEU A 87 7.59 -3.26 4.77
N TRP A 88 7.28 -3.50 3.50
CA TRP A 88 7.65 -4.73 2.79
C TRP A 88 8.73 -4.54 1.73
N THR A 89 9.10 -3.31 1.42
CA THR A 89 10.30 -3.00 0.63
C THR A 89 11.38 -2.50 1.58
N THR A 90 12.59 -3.00 1.41
CA THR A 90 13.74 -2.43 2.10
C THR A 90 13.87 -0.98 1.63
N PRO A 91 13.97 0.02 2.53
CA PRO A 91 14.19 1.39 2.09
C PRO A 91 15.45 1.38 1.23
N ARG A 92 15.35 1.78 -0.04
CA ARG A 92 16.52 2.06 -0.88
C ARG A 92 17.35 3.07 -0.08
N ARG A 93 18.41 2.59 0.58
CA ARG A 93 19.41 3.47 1.17
C ARG A 93 19.85 4.35 0.01
N LYS A 94 19.61 5.67 0.13
CA LYS A 94 20.28 6.63 -0.74
C LYS A 94 21.75 6.23 -0.78
N PRO A 95 22.38 6.11 -1.95
CA PRO A 95 23.81 5.83 -2.00
C PRO A 95 24.49 6.84 -1.09
N ALA A 96 25.28 6.34 -0.14
CA ALA A 96 26.04 7.19 0.76
C ALA A 96 26.87 8.15 -0.11
N PRO A 97 26.97 9.44 0.25
CA PRO A 97 27.86 10.35 -0.47
C PRO A 97 29.26 9.72 -0.46
N LEU A 98 29.85 9.55 -1.65
CA LEU A 98 31.20 9.02 -1.79
C LEU A 98 32.12 9.80 -0.83
N PRO A 99 32.99 9.12 -0.06
CA PRO A 99 33.97 9.84 0.74
C PRO A 99 34.84 10.68 -0.22
N PRO A 100 35.20 11.92 0.14
CA PRO A 100 36.09 12.70 -0.67
C PRO A 100 37.41 11.94 -0.77
N VAL A 101 37.82 11.64 -2.01
CA VAL A 101 39.16 11.17 -2.30
C VAL A 101 40.13 12.25 -1.82
N ALA A 102 40.88 11.97 -0.76
CA ALA A 102 41.97 12.81 -0.32
C ALA A 102 43.17 12.52 -1.24
N GLU A 103 43.63 13.56 -1.91
CA GLU A 103 44.85 13.63 -2.73
C GLU A 103 46.11 13.74 -1.85
#